data_AF-A0A944T6P5-F1
#
_entry.id   AF-A0A944T6P5-F1
#
_cell.length_a   1.000
_cell.length_b   1.000
_cell.length_c   1.000
_cell.angle_alpha   90.00
_cell.angle_beta   90.00
_cell.angle_gamma   90.00
#
_symmetry.space_group_name_H-M   'P 1'
#
loop_
_entity.id
_entity.type
_entity.pdbx_description
1 polymer ?
#
loop_
_entity_poly.entity_id
_entity_poly.type
_entity_poly.pdbx_seq_one_letter_code
_entity_poly.pdbx_strand_id
1 'polypeptide(L)' 'MKYIFDLKFRDFNKAREFSRSLNLKNRKEWDQWCKNNIHTKPKDIPVLPNLTYKNNGWIDFKDWLGY' A
#
# COMPACT_ATOMS: atom_id res chain seq x y z
N MET A 1 -19.25 -20.40 -8.51
CA MET A 1 -19.11 -19.42 -7.42
C MET A 1 -17.98 -18.46 -7.77
N LYS A 2 -18.28 -17.20 -8.14
CA LYS A 2 -17.27 -16.14 -8.25
C LYS A 2 -17.11 -15.54 -6.86
N TYR A 3 -16.02 -15.86 -6.16
CA TYR A 3 -15.65 -15.12 -4.96
C TYR A 3 -15.17 -13.74 -5.39
N ILE A 4 -16.09 -12.79 -5.49
CA ILE A 4 -15.74 -11.37 -5.57
C ILE A 4 -15.43 -10.98 -4.13
N PHE A 5 -14.17 -11.14 -3.71
CA PHE A 5 -13.70 -10.49 -2.51
C PHE A 5 -13.81 -9.00 -2.77
N ASP A 6 -14.79 -8.35 -2.13
CA ASP A 6 -14.91 -6.90 -2.11
C ASP A 6 -13.69 -6.37 -1.33
N LEU A 7 -12.59 -6.15 -2.06
CA LEU A 7 -11.31 -5.69 -1.53
C LEU A 7 -11.49 -4.21 -1.16
N LYS A 8 -12.03 -3.98 0.03
CA LYS A 8 -12.12 -2.64 0.61
C LYS A 8 -10.76 -2.23 1.11
N PHE A 9 -10.08 -1.38 0.34
CA PHE A 9 -8.83 -0.76 0.76
C PHE A 9 -9.07 0.30 1.82
N ARG A 10 -8.07 0.47 2.69
CA ARG A 10 -8.05 1.51 3.72
C ARG A 10 -8.07 2.90 3.09
N ASP A 11 -8.58 3.90 3.81
CA ASP A 11 -8.48 5.30 3.37
C ASP A 11 -7.02 5.68 3.09
N PHE A 12 -6.78 6.44 2.02
CA PHE A 12 -5.44 6.81 1.57
C PHE A 12 -4.56 7.34 2.70
N ASN A 13 -5.06 8.27 3.52
CA ASN A 13 -4.29 8.87 4.61
C ASN A 13 -3.82 7.84 5.64
N LYS A 14 -4.72 6.96 6.10
CA LYS A 14 -4.38 5.91 7.07
C LYS A 14 -3.50 4.82 6.45
N ALA A 15 -3.64 4.57 5.15
CA ALA A 15 -2.79 3.63 4.43
C ALA A 15 -1.37 4.20 4.25
N ARG A 16 -1.25 5.51 3.98
CA ARG A 16 0.01 6.24 3.89
C ARG A 16 0.73 6.32 5.24
N GLU A 17 0.01 6.62 6.32
CA GLU A 17 0.57 6.61 7.68
C GLU A 17 1.15 5.24 8.03
N PHE A 18 0.42 4.17 7.71
CA PHE A 18 0.93 2.80 7.88
C PHE A 18 2.20 2.57 7.04
N SER A 19 2.19 2.94 5.76
CA SER A 19 3.36 2.76 4.89
C SER A 19 4.59 3.52 5.36
N ARG A 20 4.41 4.74 5.88
CA ARG A 20 5.49 5.56 6.49
C ARG A 20 6.03 4.93 7.78
N SER A 21 5.17 4.28 8.57
CA SER A 21 5.61 3.59 9.80
C SER A 21 6.57 2.42 9.55
N LEU A 22 6.60 1.88 8.32
CA LEU A 22 7.56 0.85 7.92
C LEU A 22 8.98 1.39 7.68
N ASN A 23 9.12 2.72 7.56
CA ASN A 23 10.40 3.42 7.35
C ASN A 23 11.22 2.89 6.16
N LEU A 24 10.53 2.56 5.06
CA LEU A 24 11.15 2.07 3.83
C LEU A 24 11.64 3.25 2.99
N LYS A 25 12.80 3.10 2.37
CA LYS A 25 13.54 4.21 1.74
C LYS A 25 13.27 4.36 0.25
N ASN A 26 12.56 3.41 -0.36
CA ASN A 26 12.32 3.41 -1.80
C ASN A 26 11.25 2.37 -2.20
N ARG A 27 10.81 2.48 -3.45
CA ARG A 27 9.86 1.55 -4.08
C ARG A 27 10.34 0.09 -4.07
N LYS A 28 11.64 -0.17 -4.23
CA LYS A 28 12.18 -1.54 -4.27
C LYS A 28 12.00 -2.23 -2.91
N GLU A 29 12.24 -1.50 -1.82
CA GLU A 29 11.99 -1.99 -0.47
C GLU A 29 10.50 -2.22 -0.21
N TRP A 30 9.61 -1.33 -0.69
CA TRP A 30 8.16 -1.56 -0.63
C TRP A 30 7.72 -2.83 -1.36
N ASP A 31 8.19 -3.02 -2.59
CA ASP A 31 7.88 -4.21 -3.38
C ASP A 31 8.38 -5.48 -2.69
N GLN A 32 9.59 -5.44 -2.12
CA GLN A 32 10.16 -6.56 -1.38
C GLN A 32 9.39 -6.84 -0.08
N TRP A 33 9.02 -5.79 0.66
CA TRP A 33 8.24 -5.90 1.88
C TRP A 33 6.87 -6.53 1.59
N CYS A 34 6.17 -6.08 0.54
CA CYS A 34 4.88 -6.66 0.14
C CYS A 34 5.00 -8.15 -0.22
N LYS A 35 6.06 -8.54 -0.94
CA LYS A 35 6.31 -9.94 -1.30
C LYS A 35 6.61 -10.81 -0.08
N ASN A 36 7.49 -10.33 0.80
CA ASN A 36 7.89 -11.08 2.00
C ASN A 36 6.75 -11.19 3.02
N ASN A 37 5.79 -10.26 3.01
CA ASN A 37 4.69 -10.20 3.96
C ASN A 37 3.34 -10.59 3.32
N ILE A 38 3.31 -11.43 2.28
CA ILE A 38 2.06 -11.78 1.59
C ILE A 38 0.97 -12.36 2.52
N HIS A 39 1.37 -13.04 3.61
CA HIS A 39 0.48 -13.63 4.60
C HIS A 39 0.28 -12.78 5.87
N THR A 40 1.17 -11.82 6.14
CA THR A 40 1.20 -11.02 7.37
C THR A 40 0.80 -9.56 7.17
N LYS A 41 0.97 -9.04 5.94
CA LYS A 41 0.55 -7.68 5.56
C LYS A 41 -0.96 -7.54 5.74
N PRO A 42 -1.45 -6.42 6.28
CA PRO A 42 -2.88 -6.12 6.31
C PRO A 42 -3.52 -6.23 4.92
N LYS A 43 -4.67 -6.91 4.84
CA LYS A 43 -5.38 -7.15 3.56
C LYS A 43 -5.89 -5.86 2.92
N ASP A 44 -6.13 -4.83 3.74
CA ASP A 44 -6.62 -3.51 3.36
C ASP A 44 -5.51 -2.54 2.89
N ILE A 45 -4.24 -2.95 2.93
CA ILE A 45 -3.12 -2.19 2.35
C ILE A 45 -2.83 -2.73 0.95
N PRO A 46 -2.97 -1.93 -0.12
CA PRO A 46 -2.74 -2.39 -1.48
C PRO A 46 -1.25 -2.64 -1.75
N VAL A 47 -0.95 -3.62 -2.61
CA VAL A 47 0.42 -3.82 -3.13
C VAL A 47 0.80 -2.71 -4.12
N LEU A 48 -0.18 -2.25 -4.91
CA LEU A 48 -0.03 -1.22 -5.94
C LEU A 48 -0.78 0.07 -5.55
N PRO A 49 -0.27 0.85 -4.58
CA PRO A 49 -0.95 2.05 -4.09
C PRO A 49 -1.14 3.12 -5.18
N ASN A 50 -0.26 3.15 -6.17
CA ASN A 50 -0.36 4.03 -7.34
C ASN A 50 -1.59 3.76 -8.21
N LEU A 51 -2.08 2.51 -8.25
CA LEU A 51 -3.30 2.16 -8.96
C LEU A 51 -4.52 2.35 -8.05
N THR A 52 -4.43 1.86 -6.81
CA THR A 52 -5.53 1.94 -5.85
C THR A 52 -5.93 3.37 -5.52
N TYR A 53 -4.96 4.29 -5.40
CA TYR A 53 -5.19 5.66 -4.97
C TYR A 53 -4.91 6.69 -6.07
N LYS A 54 -4.86 6.29 -7.35
CA LYS A 54 -4.50 7.15 -8.49
C LYS A 54 -5.23 8.50 -8.50
N ASN A 55 -6.53 8.49 -8.17
CA ASN A 55 -7.37 9.70 -8.12
C ASN A 55 -7.75 10.09 -6.69
N ASN A 56 -7.16 9.43 -5.69
CA ASN A 56 -7.51 9.54 -4.28
C ASN A 56 -6.27 9.89 -3.43
N GLY A 57 -5.51 10.91 -3.86
CA GLY A 57 -4.40 11.46 -3.09
C GLY A 57 -3.01 10.90 -3.41
N TRP A 58 -2.89 9.88 -4.27
CA TRP A 58 -1.58 9.40 -4.72
C TRP A 58 -0.79 10.48 -5.46
N ILE A 59 0.50 10.61 -5.12
CA ILE A 59 1.46 11.48 -5.82
C ILE A 59 2.56 10.59 -6.41
N ASP A 60 3.39 10.02 -5.55
CA ASP A 60 4.47 9.11 -5.90
C ASP A 60 4.88 8.26 -4.69
N PHE A 61 5.90 7.41 -4.87
CA PHE A 61 6.44 6.59 -3.78
C PHE A 61 7.15 7.41 -2.71
N LYS A 62 7.62 8.61 -3.04
CA LYS A 62 8.32 9.48 -2.09
C LYS A 62 7.32 10.04 -1.07
N ASP A 63 6.17 10.55 -1.51
CA ASP A 63 5.07 10.93 -0.62
C ASP A 63 4.53 9.71 0.15
N TRP A 64 4.30 8.59 -0.54
CA TRP A 64 3.70 7.39 0.05
C TRP A 64 4.52 6.83 1.22
N LEU A 65 5.84 6.80 1.09
CA LEU A 65 6.76 6.21 2.06
C LEU A 65 7.40 7.25 2.99
N GLY A 66 7.39 8.54 2.62
CA GLY A 66 7.85 9.64 3.47
C GLY A 66 9.36 9.79 3.58
N TYR A 67 10.11 9.49 2.52
CA TYR A 67 11.58 9.66 2.44
C TYR A 67 12.00 10.77 1.46
#